data_AF-A0A0J1ITJ1-F1
#
_entry.id   AF-A0A0J1ITJ1-F1
#
_cell.length_a   1.000
_cell.length_b   1.000
_cell.length_c   1.000
_cell.angle_alpha   90.00
_cell.angle_beta   90.00
_cell.angle_gamma   90.00
#
_symmetry.space_group_name_H-M   'P 1'
#
loop_
_entity.id
_entity.type
_entity.pdbx_description
1 polymer ?
#
loop_
_entity_poly.entity_id
_entity_poly.type
_entity_poly.pdbx_seq_one_letter_code
_entity_poly.pdbx_strand_id
1 'polypeptide(L)'
;MDKVLLIATGGTIAMRKDKAGKAVPAVSGYELLESIPELTKHAQWDVLDFSNMASCNMDLKQMRNLASAIEQHFLTDPALKGIVVTHGTDTLEETAYFLDITIRDPRPVILTASQRDASETDSDGPRNLTNAMRIALDSRAMGRGVLIALNEEIHAARDVRKLHTNHVDAFNSGEKGDLGTIDTGDVLWHRKPEQTIKLGVPEKLAKVAICKIYTGMPNNILRLMTHDETDALVIEAFGRGNLPPHLVPEISEIINNGIPVVITSRCLFGRTSPVYGYSGGGADLERIGAWFADDLSTEKVRLFVSIALGQGVAPNTLKQMLAVGAINFTNK
;
A
#
# COMPACT_ATOMS: atom_id res chain seq x y z
N MET A 1 -12.95 19.16 -21.95
CA MET A 1 -11.72 18.59 -21.34
C MET A 1 -12.15 17.45 -20.46
N ASP A 2 -11.32 16.42 -20.35
CA ASP A 2 -11.56 15.32 -19.41
C ASP A 2 -11.45 15.80 -17.97
N LYS A 3 -12.25 15.21 -17.08
CA LYS A 3 -12.35 15.63 -15.68
C LYS A 3 -11.53 14.70 -14.78
N VAL A 4 -10.66 15.28 -13.96
CA VAL A 4 -9.82 14.58 -12.97
C VAL A 4 -10.05 15.21 -11.60
N LEU A 5 -10.07 14.41 -10.56
CA LEU A 5 -10.09 14.90 -9.18
C LEU A 5 -8.71 14.74 -8.57
N LEU A 6 -8.17 15.84 -8.01
CA LEU A 6 -7.01 15.81 -7.14
C LEU A 6 -7.47 15.69 -5.69
N ILE A 7 -7.03 14.64 -4.99
CA ILE A 7 -7.20 14.51 -3.54
C ILE A 7 -5.85 14.76 -2.88
N ALA A 8 -5.73 15.85 -2.14
CA ALA A 8 -4.51 16.17 -1.39
C ALA A 8 -4.58 15.62 0.03
N THR A 9 -3.61 14.76 0.40
CA THR A 9 -3.49 14.26 1.79
C THR A 9 -2.32 14.89 2.55
N GLY A 10 -1.51 15.71 1.86
CA GLY A 10 -0.28 16.32 2.36
C GLY A 10 0.96 15.74 1.68
N GLY A 11 2.00 15.49 2.46
CA GLY A 11 3.29 14.97 1.95
C GLY A 11 4.24 16.05 1.42
N THR A 12 5.48 15.64 1.14
CA THR A 12 6.60 16.50 0.74
C THR A 12 6.29 17.38 -0.47
N ILE A 13 5.43 16.91 -1.38
CA ILE A 13 5.00 17.65 -2.58
C ILE A 13 4.26 18.95 -2.21
N ALA A 14 3.60 18.98 -1.05
CA ALA A 14 2.89 20.13 -0.51
C ALA A 14 3.70 20.89 0.57
N MET A 15 4.97 20.55 0.77
CA MET A 15 5.84 21.17 1.79
C MET A 15 6.79 22.21 1.19
N ARG A 16 7.09 23.26 1.96
CA ARG A 16 8.14 24.24 1.67
C ARG A 16 9.07 24.42 2.87
N LYS A 17 10.29 24.87 2.63
CA LYS A 17 11.25 25.20 3.70
C LYS A 17 10.79 26.44 4.46
N ASP A 18 10.68 26.32 5.78
CA ASP A 18 10.48 27.45 6.67
C ASP A 18 11.76 28.31 6.81
N LYS A 19 11.70 29.36 7.64
CA LYS A 19 12.86 30.25 7.88
C LYS A 19 14.05 29.54 8.54
N ALA A 20 13.85 28.35 9.12
CA ALA A 20 14.89 27.51 9.71
C ALA A 20 15.40 26.42 8.73
N GLY A 21 14.91 26.41 7.49
CA GLY A 21 15.29 25.45 6.45
C GLY A 21 14.64 24.07 6.62
N LYS A 22 13.59 23.94 7.43
CA LYS A 22 12.85 22.68 7.65
C LYS A 22 11.60 22.63 6.76
N ALA A 23 11.34 21.49 6.14
CA ALA A 23 10.14 21.30 5.33
C ALA A 23 8.89 21.31 6.23
N VAL A 24 7.95 22.22 5.94
CA VAL A 24 6.67 22.37 6.62
C VAL A 24 5.52 22.40 5.61
N PRO A 25 4.32 21.89 5.96
CA PRO A 25 3.16 21.98 5.08
C PRO A 25 2.86 23.43 4.70
N ALA A 26 2.72 23.72 3.41
CA ALA A 26 2.65 25.09 2.92
C ALA A 26 1.82 25.32 1.66
N VAL A 27 1.37 24.26 0.96
CA VAL A 27 0.70 24.39 -0.35
C VAL A 27 -0.59 23.57 -0.38
N SER A 28 -1.71 24.19 -0.74
CA SER A 28 -2.99 23.52 -0.99
C SER A 28 -2.99 22.76 -2.33
N GLY A 29 -3.97 21.86 -2.55
CA GLY A 29 -4.11 21.17 -3.83
C GLY A 29 -4.31 22.13 -5.01
N TYR A 30 -5.07 23.22 -4.83
CA TYR A 30 -5.26 24.25 -5.87
C TYR A 30 -3.96 24.96 -6.22
N GLU A 31 -3.19 25.39 -5.22
CA GLU A 31 -1.89 26.05 -5.44
C GLU A 31 -0.89 25.12 -6.14
N LEU A 32 -0.93 23.82 -5.86
CA LEU A 32 -0.13 22.82 -6.60
C LEU A 32 -0.50 22.80 -8.09
N LEU A 33 -1.80 22.74 -8.40
CA LEU A 33 -2.28 22.74 -9.79
C LEU A 33 -1.92 24.02 -10.55
N GLU A 34 -2.11 25.19 -9.92
CA GLU A 34 -1.79 26.48 -10.53
C GLU A 34 -0.29 26.65 -10.81
N SER A 35 0.57 26.03 -9.98
CA SER A 35 2.02 26.09 -10.16
C SER A 35 2.53 25.29 -11.37
N ILE A 36 1.69 24.43 -11.98
CA ILE A 36 2.07 23.54 -13.08
C ILE A 36 1.12 23.76 -14.26
N PRO A 37 1.44 24.70 -15.18
CA PRO A 37 0.57 25.06 -16.30
C PRO A 37 0.18 23.92 -17.24
N GLU A 38 0.93 22.82 -17.25
CA GLU A 38 0.60 21.65 -18.05
C GLU A 38 -0.67 20.95 -17.52
N LEU A 39 -0.89 20.91 -16.21
CA LEU A 39 -2.04 20.24 -15.61
C LEU A 39 -3.37 20.88 -16.03
N THR A 40 -3.42 22.21 -16.02
CA THR A 40 -4.63 22.98 -16.33
C THR A 40 -4.94 23.07 -17.82
N LYS A 41 -3.97 22.74 -18.69
CA LYS A 41 -4.16 22.69 -20.16
C LYS A 41 -4.80 21.37 -20.63
N HIS A 42 -4.57 20.27 -19.91
CA HIS A 42 -4.92 18.93 -20.38
C HIS A 42 -6.13 18.32 -19.65
N ALA A 43 -6.48 18.81 -18.46
CA ALA A 43 -7.64 18.33 -17.70
C ALA A 43 -8.39 19.47 -17.00
N GLN A 44 -9.68 19.27 -16.80
CA GLN A 44 -10.46 20.01 -15.82
C GLN A 44 -10.29 19.35 -14.46
N TRP A 45 -9.93 20.14 -13.45
CA TRP A 45 -9.63 19.64 -12.11
C TRP A 45 -10.71 20.04 -11.11
N ASP A 46 -11.18 19.05 -10.36
CA ASP A 46 -11.74 19.28 -9.02
C ASP A 46 -10.63 19.02 -8.00
N VAL A 47 -10.71 19.67 -6.83
CA VAL A 47 -9.75 19.46 -5.74
C VAL A 47 -10.49 19.17 -4.44
N LEU A 48 -10.02 18.13 -3.75
CA LEU A 48 -10.40 17.81 -2.38
C LEU A 48 -9.15 17.86 -1.49
N ASP A 49 -9.03 18.89 -0.66
CA ASP A 49 -8.04 18.92 0.42
C ASP A 49 -8.51 18.00 1.56
N PHE A 50 -8.18 16.71 1.46
CA PHE A 50 -8.62 15.68 2.39
C PHE A 50 -7.93 15.77 3.75
N SER A 51 -6.62 16.00 3.72
CA SER A 51 -5.81 16.22 4.93
C SER A 51 -4.52 16.95 4.59
N ASN A 52 -3.80 17.38 5.62
CA ASN A 52 -2.47 17.94 5.45
C ASN A 52 -1.50 17.41 6.52
N MET A 53 -1.12 16.14 6.38
CA MET A 53 -0.27 15.45 7.36
C MET A 53 0.95 14.78 6.73
N ALA A 54 1.97 14.54 7.56
CA ALA A 54 3.06 13.65 7.21
C ALA A 54 2.52 12.21 7.07
N SER A 55 3.01 11.46 6.08
CA SER A 55 2.52 10.10 5.80
C SER A 55 2.75 9.12 6.95
N CYS A 56 3.75 9.33 7.81
CA CYS A 56 3.96 8.53 9.02
C CYS A 56 2.84 8.68 10.07
N ASN A 57 1.99 9.71 9.94
CA ASN A 57 0.79 9.89 10.75
C ASN A 57 -0.47 9.29 10.09
N MET A 58 -0.37 8.75 8.88
CA MET A 58 -1.48 8.09 8.18
C MET A 58 -1.88 6.82 8.93
N ASP A 59 -3.12 6.77 9.43
CA ASP A 59 -3.66 5.61 10.13
C ASP A 59 -4.72 4.85 9.31
N LEU A 60 -5.11 3.67 9.79
CA LEU A 60 -6.11 2.84 9.11
C LEU A 60 -7.48 3.52 8.98
N LYS A 61 -7.85 4.37 9.95
CA LYS A 61 -9.14 5.09 9.93
C LYS A 61 -9.13 6.13 8.82
N GLN A 62 -8.03 6.85 8.65
CA GLN A 62 -7.84 7.83 7.58
C GLN A 62 -7.76 7.16 6.22
N MET A 63 -7.04 6.04 6.08
CA MET A 63 -7.03 5.24 4.84
C MET A 63 -8.45 4.78 4.47
N ARG A 64 -9.24 4.30 5.44
CA ARG A 64 -10.66 3.95 5.23
C ARG A 64 -11.49 5.15 4.79
N ASN A 65 -11.34 6.30 5.44
CA ASN A 65 -12.06 7.50 5.07
C ASN A 65 -11.68 8.00 3.66
N LEU A 66 -10.42 7.87 3.26
CA LEU A 66 -9.94 8.18 1.92
C LEU A 66 -10.56 7.25 0.88
N ALA A 67 -10.60 5.95 1.16
CA ALA A 67 -11.26 4.97 0.30
C ALA A 67 -12.76 5.29 0.12
N SER A 68 -13.46 5.62 1.21
CA SER A 68 -14.86 6.07 1.16
C SER A 68 -15.02 7.33 0.30
N ALA A 69 -14.15 8.32 0.47
CA ALA A 69 -14.22 9.56 -0.30
C ALA A 69 -14.04 9.29 -1.80
N ILE A 70 -13.09 8.44 -2.18
CA ILE A 70 -12.84 8.05 -3.56
C ILE A 70 -14.07 7.36 -4.17
N GLU A 71 -14.60 6.33 -3.51
CA GLU A 71 -15.81 5.62 -3.97
C GLU A 71 -17.01 6.56 -4.11
N GLN A 72 -17.21 7.50 -3.18
CA GLN A 72 -18.30 8.47 -3.25
C GLN A 72 -18.16 9.45 -4.43
N HIS A 73 -16.94 9.92 -4.75
CA HIS A 73 -16.75 10.79 -5.91
C HIS A 73 -16.98 10.04 -7.22
N PHE A 74 -16.48 8.81 -7.31
CA PHE A 74 -16.77 7.96 -8.45
C PHE A 74 -18.27 7.70 -8.60
N LEU A 75 -18.99 7.42 -7.52
CA LEU A 75 -20.43 7.18 -7.55
C LEU A 75 -21.22 8.43 -7.98
N THR A 76 -20.86 9.61 -7.47
CA THR A 76 -21.63 10.85 -7.68
C THR A 76 -21.26 11.59 -8.96
N ASP A 77 -20.06 11.36 -9.51
CA ASP A 77 -19.61 11.97 -10.75
C ASP A 77 -19.15 10.93 -11.79
N PRO A 78 -20.07 10.48 -12.66
CA PRO A 78 -19.75 9.59 -13.77
C PRO A 78 -18.81 10.20 -14.82
N ALA A 79 -18.64 11.53 -14.85
CA ALA A 79 -17.78 12.20 -15.81
C ALA A 79 -16.30 12.19 -15.39
N LEU A 80 -15.99 11.89 -14.11
CA LEU A 80 -14.61 11.70 -13.64
C LEU A 80 -13.95 10.54 -14.39
N LYS A 81 -12.82 10.84 -15.04
CA LYS A 81 -11.98 9.85 -15.73
C LYS A 81 -11.05 9.11 -14.79
N GLY A 82 -10.61 9.76 -13.72
CA GLY A 82 -9.72 9.17 -12.73
C GLY A 82 -9.49 10.12 -11.55
N ILE A 83 -8.82 9.60 -10.53
CA ILE A 83 -8.45 10.35 -9.33
C ILE A 83 -6.94 10.30 -9.17
N VAL A 84 -6.33 11.46 -8.93
CA VAL A 84 -4.93 11.58 -8.52
C VAL A 84 -4.89 11.92 -7.04
N VAL A 85 -4.09 11.19 -6.27
CA VAL A 85 -3.91 11.42 -4.84
C VAL A 85 -2.47 11.82 -4.57
N THR A 86 -2.25 13.02 -4.03
CA THR A 86 -0.93 13.41 -3.53
C THR A 86 -0.78 12.95 -2.09
N HIS A 87 0.32 12.26 -1.81
CA HIS A 87 0.55 11.62 -0.52
C HIS A 87 2.05 11.69 -0.13
N GLY A 88 2.36 11.54 1.16
CA GLY A 88 3.75 11.44 1.62
C GLY A 88 4.36 10.08 1.30
N THR A 89 5.69 10.02 1.11
CA THR A 89 6.37 8.82 0.60
C THR A 89 6.51 7.70 1.63
N ASP A 90 6.49 7.99 2.94
CA ASP A 90 6.82 6.96 3.95
C ASP A 90 5.82 5.81 4.03
N THR A 91 4.53 6.07 3.81
CA THR A 91 3.45 5.06 3.86
C THR A 91 2.63 5.03 2.57
N LEU A 92 3.23 5.52 1.47
CA LEU A 92 2.59 5.57 0.15
C LEU A 92 2.20 4.17 -0.32
N GLU A 93 3.10 3.19 -0.19
CA GLU A 93 2.86 1.80 -0.61
C GLU A 93 1.74 1.12 0.20
N GLU A 94 1.61 1.48 1.48
CA GLU A 94 0.59 0.95 2.37
C GLU A 94 -0.77 1.53 2.02
N THR A 95 -0.84 2.86 1.87
CA THR A 95 -2.08 3.55 1.48
C THR A 95 -2.54 3.12 0.10
N ALA A 96 -1.63 3.01 -0.88
CA ALA A 96 -1.95 2.52 -2.21
C ALA A 96 -2.55 1.12 -2.15
N TYR A 97 -1.98 0.21 -1.35
CA TYR A 97 -2.49 -1.15 -1.25
C TYR A 97 -3.80 -1.24 -0.47
N PHE A 98 -3.98 -0.45 0.59
CA PHE A 98 -5.27 -0.33 1.27
C PHE A 98 -6.37 0.08 0.29
N LEU A 99 -6.10 1.11 -0.53
CA LEU A 99 -7.02 1.57 -1.57
C LEU A 99 -7.24 0.49 -2.63
N ASP A 100 -6.20 -0.26 -3.01
CA ASP A 100 -6.33 -1.35 -3.97
C ASP A 100 -7.21 -2.50 -3.45
N ILE A 101 -7.22 -2.79 -2.15
CA ILE A 101 -8.12 -3.80 -1.59
C ILE A 101 -9.57 -3.28 -1.53
N THR A 102 -9.75 -1.98 -1.29
CA THR A 102 -11.04 -1.40 -0.90
C THR A 102 -11.83 -0.80 -2.06
N ILE A 103 -11.17 -0.27 -3.09
CA ILE A 103 -11.84 0.36 -4.24
C ILE A 103 -12.26 -0.70 -5.26
N ARG A 104 -13.55 -0.73 -5.57
CA ARG A 104 -14.19 -1.62 -6.56
C ARG A 104 -14.42 -0.93 -7.91
N ASP A 105 -14.51 0.39 -7.94
CA ASP A 105 -14.63 1.12 -9.22
C ASP A 105 -13.42 0.83 -10.12
N PRO A 106 -13.62 0.52 -11.41
CA PRO A 106 -12.52 0.20 -12.32
C PRO A 106 -11.75 1.42 -12.82
N ARG A 107 -12.24 2.64 -12.61
CA ARG A 107 -11.55 3.86 -13.03
C ARG A 107 -10.23 4.02 -12.26
N PRO A 108 -9.20 4.58 -12.91
CA PRO A 108 -7.87 4.63 -12.36
C PRO A 108 -7.78 5.58 -11.16
N VAL A 109 -7.10 5.11 -10.12
CA VAL A 109 -6.66 5.90 -8.96
C VAL A 109 -5.14 5.86 -8.92
N ILE A 110 -4.50 7.02 -9.02
CA ILE A 110 -3.05 7.15 -9.10
C ILE A 110 -2.57 7.89 -7.87
N LEU A 111 -1.79 7.22 -7.04
CA LEU A 111 -1.05 7.86 -5.96
C LEU A 111 0.26 8.40 -6.52
N THR A 112 0.61 9.60 -6.11
CA THR A 112 1.88 10.22 -6.45
C THR A 112 2.41 11.01 -5.26
N ALA A 113 3.69 11.35 -5.30
CA ALA A 113 4.41 11.98 -4.21
C ALA A 113 5.64 12.71 -4.75
N SER A 114 6.43 13.30 -3.85
CA SER A 114 7.78 13.75 -4.15
C SER A 114 8.74 13.31 -3.05
N GLN A 115 9.99 13.02 -3.41
CA GLN A 115 11.07 12.84 -2.43
C GLN A 115 11.67 14.18 -2.03
N ARG A 116 11.70 15.13 -2.95
CA ARG A 116 12.23 16.48 -2.75
C ARG A 116 11.11 17.48 -2.49
N ASP A 117 11.36 18.44 -1.61
CA ASP A 117 10.35 19.45 -1.25
C ASP A 117 10.14 20.48 -2.37
N ALA A 118 9.02 21.20 -2.33
CA ALA A 118 8.64 22.12 -3.41
C ALA A 118 9.55 23.37 -3.51
N SER A 119 10.46 23.57 -2.56
CA SER A 119 11.44 24.67 -2.58
C SER A 119 12.72 24.29 -3.32
N GLU A 120 12.93 23.00 -3.60
CA GLU A 120 14.10 22.51 -4.32
C GLU A 120 13.94 22.78 -5.83
N THR A 121 15.00 23.31 -6.45
CA THR A 121 14.99 23.68 -7.88
C THR A 121 14.77 22.48 -8.80
N ASP A 122 15.13 21.30 -8.33
CA ASP A 122 15.03 20.02 -9.01
C ASP A 122 14.05 19.08 -8.27
N SER A 123 12.99 19.65 -7.68
CA SER A 123 11.88 18.90 -7.10
C SER A 123 11.24 17.96 -8.14
N ASP A 124 11.01 16.70 -7.73
CA ASP A 124 10.39 15.68 -8.57
C ASP A 124 8.84 15.78 -8.58
N GLY A 125 8.25 16.55 -7.66
CA GLY A 125 6.80 16.69 -7.49
C GLY A 125 6.04 17.13 -8.76
N PRO A 126 6.43 18.23 -9.44
CA PRO A 126 5.75 18.69 -10.64
C PRO A 126 5.68 17.65 -11.77
N ARG A 127 6.77 16.92 -12.00
CA ARG A 127 6.84 15.87 -13.02
C ARG A 127 5.99 14.67 -12.61
N ASN A 128 6.11 14.22 -11.36
CA ASN A 128 5.33 13.10 -10.84
C ASN A 128 3.82 13.37 -10.92
N LEU A 129 3.37 14.57 -10.55
CA LEU A 129 1.96 14.97 -10.64
C LEU A 129 1.45 15.07 -12.08
N THR A 130 2.27 15.60 -12.99
CA THR A 130 1.96 15.63 -14.44
C THR A 130 1.83 14.23 -15.02
N ASN A 131 2.73 13.32 -14.65
CA ASN A 131 2.66 11.93 -15.09
C ASN A 131 1.45 11.20 -14.49
N ALA A 132 1.09 11.48 -13.23
CA ALA A 132 -0.10 10.93 -12.61
C ALA A 132 -1.39 11.36 -13.35
N MET A 133 -1.49 12.62 -13.78
CA MET A 133 -2.58 13.10 -14.63
C MET A 133 -2.62 12.34 -15.97
N ARG A 134 -1.48 12.20 -16.66
CA ARG A 134 -1.41 11.49 -17.95
C ARG A 134 -1.92 10.06 -17.83
N ILE A 135 -1.56 9.36 -16.76
CA ILE A 135 -2.05 8.00 -16.48
C ILE A 135 -3.55 8.01 -16.17
N ALA A 136 -4.04 8.97 -15.37
CA ALA A 136 -5.46 9.09 -15.04
C ALA A 136 -6.36 9.32 -16.27
N LEU A 137 -5.82 9.99 -17.29
CA LEU A 137 -6.50 10.26 -18.55
C LEU A 137 -6.36 9.13 -19.58
N ASP A 138 -5.42 8.20 -19.40
CA ASP A 138 -5.22 7.08 -20.31
C ASP A 138 -6.31 6.02 -20.09
N SER A 139 -7.17 5.83 -21.10
CA SER A 139 -8.22 4.80 -21.08
C SER A 139 -7.70 3.38 -20.79
N ARG A 140 -6.44 3.08 -21.12
CA ARG A 140 -5.79 1.79 -20.86
C ARG A 140 -5.48 1.57 -19.37
N ALA A 141 -5.55 2.60 -18.54
CA ALA A 141 -5.37 2.52 -17.09
C ALA A 141 -6.57 1.86 -16.37
N MET A 142 -7.74 1.84 -17.02
CA MET A 142 -8.96 1.24 -16.46
C MET A 142 -8.77 -0.25 -16.13
N GLY A 143 -9.22 -0.65 -14.94
CA GLY A 143 -9.15 -2.04 -14.47
C GLY A 143 -7.75 -2.51 -14.08
N ARG A 144 -6.78 -1.61 -13.90
CA ARG A 144 -5.42 -1.95 -13.44
C ARG A 144 -5.24 -1.88 -11.92
N GLY A 145 -6.33 -1.66 -11.18
CA GLY A 145 -6.27 -1.42 -9.74
C GLY A 145 -5.70 -0.03 -9.41
N VAL A 146 -5.25 0.13 -8.17
CA VAL A 146 -4.60 1.36 -7.73
C VAL A 146 -3.14 1.37 -8.18
N LEU A 147 -2.70 2.51 -8.71
CA LEU A 147 -1.39 2.70 -9.30
C LEU A 147 -0.56 3.69 -8.49
N ILE A 148 0.76 3.57 -8.55
CA ILE A 148 1.70 4.60 -8.09
C ILE A 148 2.48 5.14 -9.29
N ALA A 149 2.58 6.46 -9.40
CA ALA A 149 3.35 7.14 -10.45
C ALA A 149 4.46 7.99 -9.82
N LEU A 150 5.70 7.55 -9.96
CA LEU A 150 6.89 8.23 -9.45
C LEU A 150 8.06 7.99 -10.39
N ASN A 151 8.90 9.01 -10.58
CA ASN A 151 10.16 8.88 -11.32
C ASN A 151 9.98 8.24 -12.72
N GLU A 152 8.90 8.64 -13.42
CA GLU A 152 8.57 8.12 -14.76
C GLU A 152 8.22 6.62 -14.83
N GLU A 153 8.04 5.97 -13.68
CA GLU A 153 7.63 4.58 -13.55
C GLU A 153 6.19 4.47 -13.02
N ILE A 154 5.48 3.44 -13.48
CA ILE A 154 4.10 3.12 -13.09
C ILE A 154 4.12 1.80 -12.34
N HIS A 155 3.71 1.78 -11.08
CA HIS A 155 3.75 0.57 -10.28
C HIS A 155 2.36 0.08 -9.86
N ALA A 156 2.22 -1.24 -9.71
CA ALA A 156 1.07 -1.85 -9.06
C ALA A 156 1.16 -1.61 -7.54
N ALA A 157 0.08 -1.13 -6.94
CA ALA A 157 0.00 -0.91 -5.49
C ALA A 157 0.39 -2.16 -4.68
N ARG A 158 0.06 -3.37 -5.15
CA ARG A 158 0.42 -4.63 -4.50
C ARG A 158 1.93 -4.89 -4.44
N ASP A 159 2.67 -4.56 -5.50
CA ASP A 159 4.04 -5.04 -5.68
C ASP A 159 5.10 -4.03 -5.20
N VAL A 160 4.80 -2.73 -5.32
CA VAL A 160 5.74 -1.64 -5.06
C VAL A 160 6.20 -1.54 -3.60
N ARG A 161 7.48 -1.20 -3.40
CA ARG A 161 8.12 -0.91 -2.11
C ARG A 161 8.97 0.35 -2.17
N LYS A 162 9.04 1.12 -1.08
CA LYS A 162 10.05 2.16 -0.86
C LYS A 162 11.34 1.51 -0.36
N LEU A 163 12.34 1.42 -1.24
CA LEU A 163 13.64 0.80 -1.00
C LEU A 163 14.75 1.78 -0.62
N HIS A 164 14.58 3.06 -0.91
CA HIS A 164 15.53 4.10 -0.52
C HIS A 164 14.86 5.18 0.34
N THR A 165 15.61 5.70 1.31
CA THR A 165 15.14 6.74 2.23
C THR A 165 15.11 8.14 1.63
N ASN A 166 15.60 8.36 0.39
CA ASN A 166 15.85 9.71 -0.14
C ASN A 166 15.94 9.82 -1.66
N HIS A 167 16.45 8.82 -2.38
CA HIS A 167 16.58 8.95 -3.84
C HIS A 167 15.23 9.10 -4.53
N VAL A 168 15.19 9.79 -5.67
CA VAL A 168 13.96 9.95 -6.48
C VAL A 168 13.46 8.62 -7.05
N ASP A 169 14.35 7.67 -7.29
CA ASP A 169 14.06 6.28 -7.70
C ASP A 169 13.82 5.33 -6.50
N ALA A 170 13.38 5.87 -5.36
CA ALA A 170 13.23 5.11 -4.12
C ALA A 170 12.18 3.99 -4.20
N PHE A 171 11.23 4.02 -5.14
CA PHE A 171 10.16 3.03 -5.22
C PHE A 171 10.46 2.00 -6.32
N ASN A 172 10.25 0.72 -6.01
CA ASN A 172 10.54 -0.36 -6.95
C ASN A 172 9.60 -1.55 -6.73
N SER A 173 9.21 -2.24 -7.81
CA SER A 173 8.32 -3.41 -7.78
C SER A 173 9.08 -4.76 -7.83
N GLY A 174 10.39 -4.74 -7.63
CA GLY A 174 11.25 -5.90 -7.55
C GLY A 174 11.24 -6.74 -8.82
N GLU A 175 11.27 -8.06 -8.62
CA GLU A 175 11.27 -9.08 -9.69
C GLU A 175 10.05 -9.01 -10.61
N LYS A 176 8.94 -8.39 -10.17
CA LYS A 176 7.75 -8.20 -11.00
C LYS A 176 7.87 -7.03 -11.95
N GLY A 177 8.78 -6.08 -11.70
CA GLY A 177 8.98 -4.89 -12.52
C GLY A 177 7.84 -3.88 -12.44
N ASP A 178 8.03 -2.72 -13.04
CA ASP A 178 6.98 -1.73 -13.28
C ASP A 178 5.90 -2.27 -14.24
N LEU A 179 4.76 -1.60 -14.27
CA LEU A 179 3.66 -1.87 -15.21
C LEU A 179 3.86 -1.14 -16.54
N GLY A 180 4.66 -0.09 -16.53
CA GLY A 180 4.82 0.85 -17.61
C GLY A 180 5.69 2.03 -17.20
N THR A 181 6.13 2.79 -18.20
CA THR A 181 6.90 4.02 -18.03
C THR A 181 6.20 5.21 -18.68
N ILE A 182 6.64 6.42 -18.35
CA ILE A 182 6.24 7.65 -19.04
C ILE A 182 7.47 8.21 -19.75
N ASP A 183 7.45 8.24 -21.08
CA ASP A 183 8.56 8.74 -21.88
C ASP A 183 8.09 9.89 -22.77
N THR A 184 8.74 11.05 -22.67
CA THR A 184 8.39 12.28 -23.40
C THR A 184 6.91 12.70 -23.34
N GLY A 185 6.19 12.22 -22.32
CA GLY A 185 4.78 12.49 -22.10
C GLY A 185 3.81 11.42 -22.56
N ASP A 186 4.31 10.36 -23.20
CA ASP A 186 3.51 9.19 -23.57
C ASP A 186 3.52 8.15 -22.45
N VAL A 187 2.35 7.60 -22.15
CA VAL A 187 2.19 6.47 -21.23
C VAL A 187 2.45 5.16 -21.98
N LEU A 188 3.52 4.46 -21.63
CA LEU A 188 3.96 3.22 -22.25
C LEU A 188 3.68 2.05 -21.29
N TRP A 189 2.72 1.19 -21.60
CA TRP A 189 2.38 0.03 -20.77
C TRP A 189 3.16 -1.23 -21.20
N HIS A 190 3.85 -1.86 -20.26
CA HIS A 190 4.68 -3.05 -20.49
C HIS A 190 3.96 -4.34 -20.10
N ARG A 191 3.19 -4.32 -19.01
CA ARG A 191 2.47 -5.51 -18.50
C ARG A 191 1.16 -5.14 -17.81
N LYS A 192 0.34 -6.15 -17.48
CA LYS A 192 -0.83 -6.01 -16.60
C LYS A 192 -0.49 -6.48 -15.18
N PRO A 193 -1.03 -5.84 -14.13
CA PRO A 193 -0.86 -6.31 -12.76
C PRO A 193 -1.70 -7.57 -12.50
N GLU A 194 -1.23 -8.40 -11.57
CA GLU A 194 -2.08 -9.40 -10.91
C GLU A 194 -3.21 -8.68 -10.17
N GLN A 195 -4.42 -9.21 -10.24
CA GLN A 195 -5.60 -8.53 -9.70
C GLN A 195 -5.73 -8.81 -8.21
N THR A 196 -5.47 -7.81 -7.37
CA THR A 196 -5.74 -7.90 -5.92
C THR A 196 -7.21 -8.21 -5.65
N ILE A 197 -7.47 -9.07 -4.66
CA ILE A 197 -8.83 -9.36 -4.19
C ILE A 197 -9.46 -8.07 -3.66
N LYS A 198 -10.62 -7.70 -4.22
CA LYS A 198 -11.38 -6.51 -3.80
C LYS A 198 -12.36 -6.88 -2.69
N LEU A 199 -12.16 -6.33 -1.50
CA LEU A 199 -13.03 -6.56 -0.33
C LEU A 199 -14.05 -5.43 -0.14
N GLY A 200 -13.87 -4.29 -0.77
CA GLY A 200 -14.71 -3.10 -0.53
C GLY A 200 -14.26 -2.33 0.71
N VAL A 201 -14.73 -1.09 0.86
CA VAL A 201 -14.44 -0.28 2.05
C VAL A 201 -15.05 -0.95 3.30
N PRO A 202 -14.25 -1.24 4.34
CA PRO A 202 -14.73 -1.98 5.50
C PRO A 202 -15.48 -1.08 6.49
N GLU A 203 -16.53 -1.59 7.14
CA GLU A 203 -17.20 -0.85 8.22
C GLU A 203 -16.32 -0.76 9.47
N LYS A 204 -15.65 -1.87 9.81
CA LYS A 204 -14.73 -2.00 10.96
C LYS A 204 -13.37 -2.48 10.48
N LEU A 205 -12.34 -2.19 11.23
CA LEU A 205 -10.98 -2.65 10.96
C LEU A 205 -10.52 -3.50 12.14
N ALA A 206 -10.01 -4.69 11.85
CA ALA A 206 -9.48 -5.57 12.88
C ALA A 206 -8.11 -5.07 13.36
N LYS A 207 -7.83 -5.24 14.65
CA LYS A 207 -6.59 -4.88 15.33
C LYS A 207 -5.53 -5.95 15.04
N VAL A 208 -4.67 -5.66 14.07
CA VAL A 208 -3.60 -6.58 13.63
C VAL A 208 -2.24 -6.06 14.07
N ALA A 209 -1.53 -6.85 14.88
CA ALA A 209 -0.18 -6.56 15.32
C ALA A 209 0.86 -7.08 14.30
N ILE A 210 2.00 -6.41 14.19
CA ILE A 210 3.19 -6.90 13.48
C ILE A 210 4.30 -7.16 14.49
N CYS A 211 4.91 -8.33 14.44
CA CYS A 211 6.08 -8.67 15.23
C CYS A 211 7.26 -9.03 14.32
N LYS A 212 8.28 -8.17 14.29
CA LYS A 212 9.53 -8.44 13.58
C LYS A 212 10.46 -9.30 14.42
N ILE A 213 10.87 -10.43 13.85
CA ILE A 213 11.77 -11.36 14.52
C ILE A 213 13.22 -10.95 14.29
N TYR A 214 14.02 -11.06 15.35
CA TYR A 214 15.45 -10.75 15.34
C TYR A 214 16.26 -11.82 16.08
N THR A 215 17.56 -11.90 15.78
CA THR A 215 18.45 -12.90 16.36
C THR A 215 18.57 -12.68 17.87
N GLY A 216 18.34 -13.74 18.65
CA GLY A 216 18.36 -13.65 20.12
C GLY A 216 17.10 -13.04 20.73
N MET A 217 16.01 -12.92 19.97
CA MET A 217 14.72 -12.43 20.48
C MET A 217 14.20 -13.31 21.63
N PRO A 218 13.87 -12.73 22.80
CA PRO A 218 13.28 -13.48 23.89
C PRO A 218 11.80 -13.78 23.61
N ASN A 219 11.31 -14.90 24.15
CA ASN A 219 9.96 -15.41 23.90
C ASN A 219 8.83 -14.51 24.42
N ASN A 220 9.07 -13.80 25.53
CA ASN A 220 8.08 -12.94 26.17
C ASN A 220 7.60 -11.79 25.27
N ILE A 221 8.38 -11.37 24.26
CA ILE A 221 7.99 -10.26 23.38
C ILE A 221 6.73 -10.60 22.57
N LEU A 222 6.54 -11.84 22.13
CA LEU A 222 5.34 -12.23 21.38
C LEU A 222 4.07 -12.00 22.21
N ARG A 223 4.11 -12.37 23.50
CA ARG A 223 3.01 -12.16 24.43
C ARG A 223 2.73 -10.68 24.69
N LEU A 224 3.75 -9.82 24.68
CA LEU A 224 3.56 -8.37 24.83
C LEU A 224 2.86 -7.74 23.62
N MET A 225 2.97 -8.36 22.44
CA MET A 225 2.34 -7.87 21.21
C MET A 225 0.88 -8.31 21.06
N THR A 226 0.47 -9.39 21.75
CA THR A 226 -0.89 -9.92 21.73
C THR A 226 -1.59 -9.68 23.06
N HIS A 227 -2.69 -8.93 23.03
CA HIS A 227 -3.56 -8.66 24.20
C HIS A 227 -5.01 -8.99 23.84
N ASP A 228 -5.94 -8.90 24.81
CA ASP A 228 -7.35 -9.34 24.66
C ASP A 228 -8.10 -8.75 23.46
N GLU A 229 -7.63 -7.63 22.91
CA GLU A 229 -8.24 -6.97 21.74
C GLU A 229 -7.49 -7.24 20.43
N THR A 230 -6.49 -8.13 20.41
CA THR A 230 -5.72 -8.45 19.19
C THR A 230 -6.47 -9.46 18.34
N ASP A 231 -6.90 -9.03 17.15
CA ASP A 231 -7.67 -9.87 16.23
C ASP A 231 -6.79 -10.78 15.37
N ALA A 232 -5.51 -10.41 15.14
CA ALA A 232 -4.52 -11.23 14.45
C ALA A 232 -3.08 -10.76 14.72
N LEU A 233 -2.12 -11.64 14.50
CA LEU A 233 -0.68 -11.36 14.57
C LEU A 233 0.00 -11.71 13.24
N VAL A 234 0.75 -10.76 12.69
CA VAL A 234 1.65 -10.98 11.56
C VAL A 234 3.08 -11.06 12.10
N ILE A 235 3.79 -12.15 11.80
CA ILE A 235 5.18 -12.36 12.20
C ILE A 235 6.08 -12.21 10.99
N GLU A 236 6.96 -11.21 11.01
CA GLU A 236 8.00 -11.04 10.01
C GLU A 236 9.21 -11.92 10.38
N ALA A 237 9.24 -13.11 9.78
CA ALA A 237 10.19 -14.17 10.09
C ALA A 237 11.47 -14.11 9.24
N PHE A 238 12.37 -15.08 9.41
CA PHE A 238 13.59 -15.20 8.62
C PHE A 238 13.36 -16.00 7.32
N GLY A 239 14.03 -15.60 6.24
CA GLY A 239 14.14 -16.41 5.01
C GLY A 239 12.77 -16.81 4.46
N ARG A 240 12.51 -18.12 4.31
CA ARG A 240 11.25 -18.65 3.79
C ARG A 240 10.10 -18.72 4.81
N GLY A 241 10.20 -18.01 5.93
CA GLY A 241 9.20 -18.04 7.01
C GLY A 241 9.62 -18.93 8.18
N ASN A 242 10.91 -18.92 8.54
CA ASN A 242 11.46 -19.75 9.62
C ASN A 242 11.67 -18.93 10.90
N LEU A 243 11.47 -19.58 12.04
CA LEU A 243 11.57 -19.00 13.38
C LEU A 243 12.50 -19.83 14.27
N PRO A 244 13.10 -19.20 15.30
CA PRO A 244 13.78 -19.93 16.36
C PRO A 244 12.84 -20.93 17.07
N PRO A 245 13.29 -22.17 17.37
CA PRO A 245 12.46 -23.20 18.01
C PRO A 245 11.82 -22.76 19.33
N HIS A 246 12.51 -21.92 20.11
CA HIS A 246 12.05 -21.49 21.43
C HIS A 246 10.87 -20.52 21.39
N LEU A 247 10.49 -20.00 20.21
CA LEU A 247 9.29 -19.15 20.05
C LEU A 247 8.03 -19.97 19.70
N VAL A 248 8.19 -21.23 19.30
CA VAL A 248 7.09 -22.09 18.85
C VAL A 248 6.02 -22.31 19.93
N PRO A 249 6.37 -22.54 21.22
CA PRO A 249 5.37 -22.71 22.27
C PRO A 249 4.44 -21.49 22.41
N GLU A 250 4.98 -20.27 22.41
CA GLU A 250 4.21 -19.04 22.52
C GLU A 250 3.33 -18.81 21.28
N ILE A 251 3.81 -19.13 20.08
CA ILE A 251 3.01 -19.04 18.86
C ILE A 251 1.85 -20.03 18.92
N SER A 252 2.09 -21.26 19.36
CA SER A 252 1.04 -22.26 19.52
C SER A 252 -0.01 -21.82 20.54
N GLU A 253 0.41 -21.17 21.64
CA GLU A 253 -0.50 -20.62 22.65
C GLU A 253 -1.38 -19.50 22.05
N ILE A 254 -0.79 -18.57 21.30
CA ILE A 254 -1.53 -17.49 20.61
C ILE A 254 -2.58 -18.07 19.64
N ILE A 255 -2.21 -19.08 18.86
CA ILE A 255 -3.13 -19.76 17.92
C ILE A 255 -4.25 -20.47 18.69
N ASN A 256 -3.93 -21.17 19.79
CA ASN A 256 -4.92 -21.88 20.61
C ASN A 256 -5.91 -20.93 21.29
N ASN A 257 -5.52 -19.67 21.54
CA ASN A 257 -6.40 -18.60 22.02
C ASN A 257 -7.29 -18.00 20.91
N GLY A 258 -7.23 -18.55 19.70
CA GLY A 258 -8.09 -18.14 18.58
C GLY A 258 -7.56 -16.96 17.77
N ILE A 259 -6.34 -16.48 18.04
CA ILE A 259 -5.72 -15.38 17.29
C ILE A 259 -4.99 -15.97 16.07
N PRO A 260 -5.40 -15.65 14.82
CA PRO A 260 -4.67 -16.04 13.64
C PRO A 260 -3.24 -15.50 13.64
N VAL A 261 -2.28 -16.38 13.34
CA VAL A 261 -0.87 -16.03 13.16
C VAL A 261 -0.48 -16.20 11.70
N VAL A 262 -0.03 -15.13 11.06
CA VAL A 262 0.40 -15.11 9.65
C VAL A 262 1.90 -14.88 9.55
N ILE A 263 2.60 -15.76 8.83
CA ILE A 263 4.05 -15.72 8.66
C ILE A 263 4.42 -15.04 7.35
N THR A 264 5.13 -13.92 7.47
CA THR A 264 5.81 -13.21 6.37
C THR A 264 7.32 -13.31 6.52
N SER A 265 8.07 -12.61 5.69
CA SER A 265 9.54 -12.61 5.72
C SER A 265 10.09 -11.20 5.76
N ARG A 266 11.21 -11.03 6.47
CA ARG A 266 12.03 -9.82 6.39
C ARG A 266 12.79 -9.69 5.06
N CYS A 267 12.87 -10.77 4.28
CA CYS A 267 13.44 -10.73 2.94
C CYS A 267 12.54 -9.87 2.05
N LEU A 268 13.12 -8.91 1.33
CA LEU A 268 12.36 -7.96 0.50
C LEU A 268 11.56 -8.65 -0.61
N PHE A 269 12.12 -9.74 -1.17
CA PHE A 269 11.54 -10.49 -2.28
C PHE A 269 11.53 -11.98 -2.01
N GLY A 270 10.66 -12.68 -2.73
CA GLY A 270 10.43 -14.10 -2.61
C GLY A 270 9.28 -14.44 -1.65
N ARG A 271 8.77 -15.66 -1.79
CA ARG A 271 7.63 -16.13 -1.00
C ARG A 271 8.00 -16.86 0.28
N THR A 272 7.16 -16.76 1.30
CA THR A 272 7.17 -17.70 2.43
C THR A 272 6.53 -19.03 2.03
N SER A 273 7.04 -20.14 2.56
CA SER A 273 6.55 -21.48 2.22
C SER A 273 6.97 -22.51 3.27
N PRO A 274 6.07 -23.42 3.69
CA PRO A 274 6.32 -24.38 4.77
C PRO A 274 7.18 -25.57 4.31
N VAL A 275 8.44 -25.33 3.97
CA VAL A 275 9.34 -26.36 3.39
C VAL A 275 10.22 -27.04 4.45
N TYR A 276 10.56 -26.34 5.53
CA TYR A 276 11.53 -26.83 6.52
C TYR A 276 10.83 -27.54 7.68
N GLY A 277 11.19 -28.81 7.90
CA GLY A 277 10.57 -29.70 8.91
C GLY A 277 11.28 -29.80 10.27
N TYR A 278 12.21 -28.89 10.59
CA TYR A 278 12.77 -28.79 11.94
C TYR A 278 11.87 -27.92 12.84
N SER A 279 12.05 -27.97 14.16
CA SER A 279 11.24 -27.16 15.09
C SER A 279 11.40 -25.67 14.81
N GLY A 280 10.29 -24.96 14.62
CA GLY A 280 10.29 -23.54 14.19
C GLY A 280 10.56 -23.32 12.70
N GLY A 281 10.84 -24.38 11.94
CA GLY A 281 10.80 -24.34 10.47
C GLY A 281 9.37 -24.18 9.97
N GLY A 282 9.21 -23.66 8.75
CA GLY A 282 7.89 -23.33 8.20
C GLY A 282 6.88 -24.50 8.22
N ALA A 283 7.30 -25.75 8.03
CA ALA A 283 6.39 -26.90 8.09
C ALA A 283 5.92 -27.20 9.53
N ASP A 284 6.75 -26.94 10.53
CA ASP A 284 6.34 -27.04 11.94
C ASP A 284 5.33 -25.94 12.30
N LEU A 285 5.55 -24.72 11.81
CA LEU A 285 4.64 -23.59 12.00
C LEU A 285 3.27 -23.83 11.34
N GLU A 286 3.26 -24.35 10.11
CA GLU A 286 2.01 -24.74 9.44
C GLU A 286 1.27 -25.83 10.23
N ARG A 287 1.99 -26.84 10.73
CA ARG A 287 1.42 -27.94 11.52
C ARG A 287 0.73 -27.45 12.79
N ILE A 288 1.27 -26.42 13.46
CA ILE A 288 0.62 -25.82 14.63
C ILE A 288 -0.46 -24.78 14.27
N GLY A 289 -0.76 -24.59 12.98
CA GLY A 289 -1.88 -23.78 12.52
C GLY A 289 -1.53 -22.39 12.00
N ALA A 290 -0.25 -22.02 11.90
CA ALA A 290 0.15 -20.74 11.34
C ALA A 290 -0.16 -20.65 9.83
N TRP A 291 -0.43 -19.45 9.34
CA TRP A 291 -0.76 -19.18 7.94
C TRP A 291 0.44 -18.59 7.23
N PHE A 292 0.49 -18.72 5.91
CA PHE A 292 1.54 -18.15 5.06
C PHE A 292 0.90 -17.24 4.01
N ALA A 293 1.60 -16.18 3.62
CA ALA A 293 1.06 -15.11 2.79
C ALA A 293 1.76 -14.95 1.42
N ASP A 294 2.32 -16.05 0.91
CA ASP A 294 3.08 -16.11 -0.34
C ASP A 294 4.17 -15.00 -0.38
N ASP A 295 4.13 -14.09 -1.36
CA ASP A 295 5.12 -13.03 -1.61
C ASP A 295 4.69 -11.63 -1.11
N LEU A 296 3.58 -11.53 -0.36
CA LEU A 296 3.09 -10.24 0.13
C LEU A 296 3.90 -9.77 1.35
N SER A 297 4.31 -8.49 1.41
CA SER A 297 5.06 -8.00 2.58
C SER A 297 4.23 -7.97 3.85
N THR A 298 4.93 -7.95 4.97
CA THR A 298 4.42 -7.80 6.33
C THR A 298 3.35 -6.70 6.47
N GLU A 299 3.64 -5.50 5.99
CA GLU A 299 2.75 -4.33 6.08
C GLU A 299 1.48 -4.57 5.27
N LYS A 300 1.62 -5.07 4.03
CA LYS A 300 0.47 -5.34 3.16
C LYS A 300 -0.38 -6.51 3.67
N VAL A 301 0.22 -7.55 4.23
CA VAL A 301 -0.50 -8.64 4.90
C VAL A 301 -1.31 -8.11 6.08
N ARG A 302 -0.72 -7.24 6.92
CA ARG A 302 -1.43 -6.60 8.03
C ARG A 302 -2.68 -5.86 7.54
N LEU A 303 -2.57 -5.08 6.47
CA LEU A 303 -3.69 -4.34 5.89
C LEU A 303 -4.78 -5.29 5.36
N PHE A 304 -4.39 -6.30 4.58
CA PHE A 304 -5.34 -7.27 4.03
C PHE A 304 -6.10 -8.04 5.12
N VAL A 305 -5.39 -8.53 6.14
CA VAL A 305 -6.00 -9.22 7.28
C VAL A 305 -6.93 -8.28 8.06
N SER A 306 -6.51 -7.03 8.30
CA SER A 306 -7.31 -6.04 9.03
C SER A 306 -8.65 -5.76 8.33
N ILE A 307 -8.61 -5.57 7.01
CA ILE A 307 -9.80 -5.33 6.18
C ILE A 307 -10.67 -6.59 6.11
N ALA A 308 -10.08 -7.77 5.83
CA ALA A 308 -10.83 -9.00 5.64
C ALA A 308 -11.57 -9.43 6.91
N LEU A 309 -10.89 -9.44 8.07
CA LEU A 309 -11.54 -9.73 9.35
C LEU A 309 -12.57 -8.66 9.70
N GLY A 310 -12.27 -7.38 9.43
CA GLY A 310 -13.19 -6.27 9.61
C GLY A 310 -14.49 -6.36 8.78
N GLN A 311 -14.41 -7.00 7.61
CA GLN A 311 -15.56 -7.32 6.74
C GLN A 311 -16.24 -8.66 7.09
N GLY A 312 -15.79 -9.36 8.14
CA GLY A 312 -16.35 -10.65 8.53
C GLY A 312 -15.99 -11.80 7.58
N VAL A 313 -14.90 -11.71 6.82
CA VAL A 313 -14.40 -12.82 6.02
C VAL A 313 -14.02 -13.97 6.96
N ALA A 314 -14.58 -15.17 6.71
CA ALA A 314 -14.32 -16.33 7.55
C ALA A 314 -12.81 -16.69 7.57
N PRO A 315 -12.23 -17.08 8.73
CA PRO A 315 -10.80 -17.36 8.86
C PRO A 315 -10.24 -18.34 7.83
N ASN A 316 -10.98 -19.42 7.51
CA ASN A 316 -10.55 -20.41 6.51
C ASN A 316 -10.48 -19.80 5.09
N THR A 317 -11.44 -18.94 4.74
CA THR A 317 -11.43 -18.23 3.45
C THR A 317 -10.27 -17.24 3.40
N LEU A 318 -10.04 -16.48 4.48
CA LEU A 318 -8.91 -15.55 4.57
C LEU A 318 -7.56 -16.29 4.45
N LYS A 319 -7.40 -17.44 5.11
CA LYS A 319 -6.21 -18.30 4.96
C LYS A 319 -5.99 -18.70 3.50
N GLN A 320 -7.03 -19.10 2.79
CA GLN A 320 -6.94 -19.47 1.37
C GLN A 320 -6.57 -18.28 0.47
N MET A 321 -7.13 -17.11 0.74
CA MET A 321 -6.78 -15.87 0.02
C MET A 321 -5.29 -15.52 0.22
N LEU A 322 -4.79 -15.60 1.46
CA LEU A 322 -3.39 -15.32 1.78
C LEU A 322 -2.42 -16.36 1.18
N ALA A 323 -2.80 -17.63 1.16
CA ALA A 323 -1.97 -18.71 0.62
C ALA A 323 -1.61 -18.52 -0.86
N VAL A 324 -2.35 -17.65 -1.56
CA VAL A 324 -2.13 -17.30 -2.95
C VAL A 324 -1.78 -15.82 -3.13
N GLY A 325 -1.31 -15.15 -2.06
CA GLY A 325 -0.84 -13.76 -2.13
C GLY A 325 -1.95 -12.72 -2.33
N ALA A 326 -3.18 -13.02 -1.90
CA ALA A 326 -4.33 -12.11 -1.97
C ALA A 326 -4.68 -11.59 -3.37
N ILE A 327 -4.51 -12.43 -4.41
CA ILE A 327 -4.89 -12.14 -5.79
C ILE A 327 -6.03 -13.05 -6.29
N ASN A 328 -6.83 -12.53 -7.21
CA ASN A 328 -7.88 -13.27 -7.90
C ASN A 328 -7.26 -14.15 -9.00
N PHE A 329 -7.17 -15.46 -8.76
CA PHE A 329 -6.70 -16.44 -9.76
C PHE A 329 -7.76 -16.79 -10.83
N THR A 330 -8.99 -16.33 -10.68
CA THR A 330 -10.13 -16.72 -11.54
C THR A 330 -10.14 -16.06 -12.92
N ASN A 331 -9.18 -15.19 -13.25
CA ASN A 331 -9.11 -14.46 -14.52
C ASN A 331 -7.85 -14.82 -15.35
N LYS A 332 -7.53 -16.12 -15.49
CA LYS A 332 -6.63 -16.61 -16.54
C LYS A 332 -7.42 -17.20 -17.69
#